data_AF-A0A2V7ZJZ7-F1
#
_entry.id   AF-A0A2V7ZJZ7-F1
#
_cell.length_a   1.000
_cell.length_b   1.000
_cell.length_c   1.000
_cell.angle_alpha   90.00
_cell.angle_beta   90.00
_cell.angle_gamma   90.00
#
_symmetry.space_group_name_H-M   'P 1'
#
loop_
_entity.id
_entity.type
_entity.pdbx_description
1 polymer ?
#
loop_
_entity_poly.entity_id
_entity_poly.type
_entity_poly.pdbx_seq_one_letter_code
_entity_poly.pdbx_strand_id
1 'polypeptide(L)'
;MSMPSCNELSAIDDIYHSYNERRRSSRNVAGIRKDSDHHNVYVVYLRNPKKDGRAGYYVGMTGLSPERRFENHKNGIKAARVVKRCGERLVPKLYAHLNPMPYAKAKEMEVFLADSLRKRGYVVYGGH
;
A
#
# COMPACT_ATOMS: atom_id res chain seq x y z
N MET A 1 29.49 -8.96 -3.41
CA MET A 1 28.01 -8.94 -3.31
C MET A 1 27.60 -7.52 -2.97
N SER A 2 27.15 -6.74 -3.96
CA SER A 2 26.82 -5.32 -3.76
C SER A 2 25.61 -5.19 -2.87
N MET A 3 25.79 -4.61 -1.67
CA MET A 3 24.69 -4.14 -0.86
C MET A 3 23.92 -3.05 -1.61
N PRO A 4 22.58 -3.05 -1.63
CA PRO A 4 21.83 -1.93 -2.17
C PRO A 4 21.97 -0.71 -1.23
N SER A 5 22.16 0.44 -1.85
CA SER A 5 22.38 1.78 -1.26
C SER A 5 21.27 2.21 -0.26
N CYS A 6 21.70 2.90 0.80
CA CYS A 6 20.91 3.49 1.90
C CYS A 6 19.76 4.43 1.50
N ASN A 7 19.56 4.77 0.23
CA ASN A 7 18.62 5.82 -0.20
C ASN A 7 17.14 5.41 -0.29
N GLU A 8 16.79 4.13 -0.21
CA GLU A 8 15.39 3.69 -0.39
C GLU A 8 14.62 3.46 0.93
N LEU A 9 15.31 3.34 2.06
CA LEU A 9 14.69 3.16 3.38
C LEU A 9 14.25 4.52 3.98
N SER A 10 15.04 5.58 3.77
CA SER A 10 14.69 6.94 4.23
C SER A 10 13.38 7.45 3.62
N ALA A 11 13.12 7.12 2.35
CA ALA A 11 11.93 7.59 1.64
C ALA A 11 10.62 7.18 2.33
N ILE A 12 10.58 6.02 3.01
CA ILE A 12 9.35 5.54 3.68
C ILE A 12 9.25 6.08 5.12
N ASP A 13 10.38 6.22 5.81
CA ASP A 13 10.43 6.90 7.11
C ASP A 13 10.01 8.37 6.97
N ASP A 14 10.44 9.07 5.91
CA ASP A 14 10.01 10.44 5.60
C ASP A 14 8.50 10.52 5.30
N ILE A 15 7.99 9.55 4.56
CA ILE A 15 6.55 9.38 4.27
C ILE A 15 5.79 9.19 5.60
N TYR A 16 6.25 8.30 6.47
CA TYR A 16 5.60 8.03 7.76
C TYR A 16 5.71 9.20 8.75
N HIS A 17 6.85 9.89 8.82
CA HIS A 17 7.03 11.11 9.62
C HIS A 17 6.13 12.24 9.12
N SER A 18 6.07 12.50 7.81
CA SER A 18 5.17 13.51 7.23
C SER A 18 3.69 13.22 7.50
N TYR A 19 3.28 11.94 7.48
CA TYR A 19 1.93 11.54 7.86
C TYR A 19 1.65 11.81 9.34
N ASN A 20 2.59 11.44 10.24
CA ASN A 20 2.43 11.66 11.68
C ASN A 20 2.44 13.15 12.07
N GLU A 21 3.22 13.98 11.39
CA GLU A 21 3.22 15.44 11.59
C GLU A 21 1.89 16.06 11.18
N ARG A 22 1.36 15.70 10.00
CA ARG A 22 0.02 16.14 9.56
C ARG A 22 -1.08 15.68 10.51
N ARG A 23 -0.99 14.45 11.04
CA ARG A 23 -1.95 13.93 12.04
C ARG A 23 -1.87 14.67 13.38
N ARG A 24 -0.66 15.01 13.84
CA ARG A 24 -0.46 15.77 15.10
C ARG A 24 -1.09 17.15 15.05
N SER A 25 -1.10 17.79 13.88
CA SER A 25 -1.72 19.11 13.67
C SER A 25 -3.25 19.09 13.63
N SER A 26 -3.88 17.93 13.45
CA SER A 26 -5.33 17.82 13.17
C SER A 26 -6.15 17.16 14.29
N ARG A 27 -5.64 17.09 15.53
CA ARG A 27 -6.38 16.44 16.62
C ARG A 27 -7.57 17.28 17.10
N ASN A 28 -8.77 16.88 16.67
CA ASN A 28 -9.97 16.96 17.49
C ASN A 28 -10.75 15.63 17.40
N VAL A 29 -10.85 14.96 18.56
CA VAL A 29 -11.86 13.99 19.02
C VAL A 29 -12.32 12.85 18.10
N ALA A 30 -11.97 11.61 18.44
CA ALA A 30 -12.84 10.44 18.24
C ALA A 30 -12.37 9.26 19.11
N GLY A 31 -13.28 8.73 19.94
CA GLY A 31 -13.04 7.67 20.92
C GLY A 31 -12.57 6.35 20.31
N ILE A 32 -11.64 5.70 20.99
CA ILE A 32 -11.01 4.44 20.59
C ILE A 32 -11.98 3.30 20.88
N ARG A 33 -12.73 2.84 19.88
CA ARG A 33 -13.30 1.48 19.91
C ARG A 33 -12.14 0.50 19.68
N LYS A 34 -12.12 -0.59 20.45
CA LYS A 34 -11.10 -1.66 20.38
C LYS A 34 -11.31 -2.47 19.10
N ASP A 35 -10.87 -1.91 17.97
CA ASP A 35 -10.93 -2.54 16.65
C ASP A 35 -9.91 -3.70 16.63
N SER A 36 -10.41 -4.90 16.85
CA SER A 36 -9.61 -6.14 16.98
C SER A 36 -9.27 -6.75 15.62
N ASP A 37 -9.64 -6.08 14.53
CA ASP A 37 -9.48 -6.56 13.17
C ASP A 37 -8.14 -6.04 12.61
N HIS A 38 -7.16 -6.93 12.66
CA HIS A 38 -5.79 -6.71 12.19
C HIS A 38 -5.79 -6.60 10.66
N HIS A 39 -6.00 -5.39 10.15
CA HIS A 39 -5.96 -5.08 8.72
C HIS A 39 -4.53 -4.86 8.24
N ASN A 40 -4.33 -5.06 6.95
CA ASN A 40 -3.05 -4.96 6.27
C ASN A 40 -3.22 -4.09 5.03
N VAL A 41 -2.28 -3.18 4.81
CA VAL A 41 -2.08 -2.56 3.49
C VAL A 41 -1.15 -3.44 2.65
N TYR A 42 -1.32 -3.43 1.34
CA TYR A 42 -0.47 -4.18 0.43
C TYR A 42 -0.26 -3.43 -0.89
N VAL A 43 0.89 -3.69 -1.51
CA VAL A 43 1.27 -3.12 -2.79
C VAL A 43 1.64 -4.24 -3.75
N VAL A 44 1.06 -4.22 -4.95
CA VAL A 44 1.36 -5.15 -6.03
C VAL A 44 2.05 -4.41 -7.16
N TYR A 45 3.16 -4.97 -7.66
CA TYR A 45 3.78 -4.53 -8.90
C TYR A 45 2.98 -5.00 -10.11
N LEU A 46 2.65 -4.07 -10.99
CA LEU A 46 1.91 -4.28 -12.21
C LEU A 46 2.83 -4.17 -13.42
N ARG A 47 2.92 -5.23 -14.22
CA ARG A 47 3.66 -5.22 -15.48
C ARG A 47 2.79 -4.61 -16.58
N ASN A 48 3.26 -3.49 -17.15
CA ASN A 48 2.66 -2.83 -18.31
C ASN A 48 1.11 -2.70 -18.27
N PRO A 49 0.51 -2.13 -17.21
CA PRO A 49 -0.94 -2.09 -17.06
C PRO A 49 -1.64 -1.24 -18.14
N LYS A 50 -0.98 -0.18 -18.63
CA LYS A 50 -1.47 0.73 -19.68
C LYS A 50 -1.12 0.31 -21.12
N LYS A 51 -0.35 -0.77 -21.31
CA LYS A 51 0.18 -1.20 -22.62
C LYS A 51 1.12 -0.17 -23.28
N ASP A 52 1.74 0.70 -22.48
CA ASP A 52 2.68 1.74 -22.91
C ASP A 52 4.13 1.43 -22.52
N GLY A 53 4.40 0.22 -22.02
CA GLY A 53 5.71 -0.24 -21.58
C GLY A 53 6.06 0.16 -20.14
N ARG A 54 5.27 1.01 -19.48
CA ARG A 54 5.56 1.48 -18.12
C ARG A 54 5.02 0.53 -17.07
N ALA A 55 5.78 0.32 -16.00
CA ALA A 55 5.28 -0.39 -14.82
C ALA A 55 4.31 0.49 -14.02
N GLY A 56 3.49 -0.16 -13.19
CA GLY A 56 2.64 0.54 -12.23
C GLY A 56 2.55 -0.21 -10.91
N TYR A 57 1.86 0.39 -9.95
CA TYR A 57 1.58 -0.21 -8.66
C TYR A 57 0.08 -0.24 -8.41
N TYR A 58 -0.39 -1.29 -7.75
CA TYR A 58 -1.71 -1.34 -7.15
C TYR A 58 -1.56 -1.26 -5.64
N VAL A 59 -2.28 -0.35 -4.99
CA VAL A 59 -2.33 -0.22 -3.53
C VAL A 59 -3.71 -0.63 -3.04
N GLY A 60 -3.79 -1.41 -1.97
CA GLY A 60 -5.05 -1.83 -1.38
C GLY A 60 -4.93 -2.13 0.11
N MET A 61 -6.06 -2.26 0.79
CA MET A 61 -6.14 -2.82 2.13
C MET A 61 -6.92 -4.14 2.17
N THR A 62 -6.70 -4.94 3.22
CA THR A 62 -7.33 -6.25 3.40
C THR A 62 -7.34 -6.67 4.87
N GLY A 63 -8.38 -7.37 5.31
CA GLY A 63 -8.40 -8.08 6.61
C GLY A 63 -7.72 -9.45 6.57
N LEU A 64 -7.29 -9.91 5.39
CA LEU A 64 -6.48 -11.13 5.19
C LEU A 64 -4.98 -10.78 5.18
N SER A 65 -4.10 -11.79 5.14
CA SER A 65 -2.71 -11.55 4.79
C SER A 65 -2.59 -11.00 3.35
N PRO A 66 -1.60 -10.14 3.07
CA PRO A 66 -1.31 -9.64 1.72
C PRO A 66 -1.13 -10.76 0.68
N GLU A 67 -0.49 -11.86 1.07
CA GLU A 67 -0.22 -13.03 0.22
C GLU A 67 -1.53 -13.71 -0.18
N ARG A 68 -2.40 -13.99 0.80
CA ARG A 68 -3.70 -14.61 0.54
C ARG A 68 -4.60 -13.67 -0.27
N ARG A 69 -4.53 -12.36 -0.01
CA ARG A 69 -5.27 -11.38 -0.79
C ARG A 69 -4.79 -11.35 -2.24
N PHE A 70 -3.48 -11.41 -2.46
CA PHE A 70 -2.89 -11.46 -3.81
C PHE A 70 -3.27 -12.73 -4.55
N GLU A 71 -3.22 -13.89 -3.90
CA GLU A 71 -3.70 -15.17 -4.46
C GLU A 71 -5.18 -15.07 -4.89
N ASN A 72 -6.04 -14.51 -4.04
CA ASN A 72 -7.44 -14.25 -4.37
C ASN A 72 -7.57 -13.38 -5.64
N HIS A 73 -6.73 -12.34 -5.80
CA HIS A 73 -6.73 -11.54 -7.03
C HIS A 73 -6.38 -12.37 -8.26
N LYS A 74 -5.35 -13.23 -8.18
CA LYS A 74 -4.94 -14.10 -9.29
C LYS A 74 -6.02 -15.11 -9.65
N ASN A 75 -6.73 -15.63 -8.66
CA ASN A 75 -7.84 -16.57 -8.84
C ASN A 75 -9.16 -15.88 -9.24
N GLY A 76 -9.20 -14.54 -9.29
CA GLY A 76 -10.41 -13.78 -9.66
C GLY A 76 -11.44 -13.63 -8.55
N ILE A 77 -11.08 -13.96 -7.31
CA ILE A 77 -11.96 -13.88 -6.14
C ILE A 77 -11.88 -12.46 -5.56
N LYS A 78 -12.98 -11.71 -5.62
CA LYS A 78 -13.05 -10.30 -5.19
C LYS A 78 -11.87 -9.48 -5.73
N ALA A 79 -11.56 -9.70 -7.02
CA ALA A 79 -10.31 -9.28 -7.62
C ALA A 79 -10.44 -7.95 -8.40
N ALA A 80 -9.39 -7.13 -8.32
CA ALA A 80 -9.24 -6.00 -9.22
C ALA A 80 -8.75 -6.52 -10.58
N ARG A 81 -9.46 -6.19 -11.66
CA ARG A 81 -9.14 -6.67 -13.03
C ARG A 81 -7.69 -6.38 -13.43
N VAL A 82 -7.16 -5.23 -13.02
CA VAL A 82 -5.77 -4.85 -13.29
C VAL A 82 -4.75 -5.73 -12.56
N VAL A 83 -5.03 -6.12 -11.31
CA VAL A 83 -4.15 -7.02 -10.54
C VAL A 83 -4.21 -8.43 -11.08
N LYS A 84 -5.41 -8.93 -11.44
CA LYS A 84 -5.55 -10.24 -12.07
C LYS A 84 -4.73 -10.34 -13.37
N ARG A 85 -4.89 -9.34 -14.25
CA ARG A 85 -4.28 -9.31 -15.60
C ARG A 85 -2.79 -8.97 -15.58
N CYS A 86 -2.38 -7.99 -14.79
CA CYS A 86 -1.06 -7.38 -14.85
C CYS A 86 -0.26 -7.52 -13.55
N GLY A 87 -0.87 -7.98 -12.46
CA GLY A 87 -0.18 -8.20 -11.19
C GLY A 87 0.81 -9.34 -11.28
N GLU A 88 2.07 -9.01 -11.00
CA GLU A 88 3.20 -9.93 -11.11
C GLU A 88 3.67 -10.41 -9.74
N ARG A 89 3.86 -9.49 -8.77
CA ARG A 89 4.32 -9.82 -7.42
C ARG A 89 3.93 -8.76 -6.40
N LEU A 90 3.92 -9.15 -5.13
CA LEU A 90 3.86 -8.21 -4.01
C LEU A 90 5.18 -7.42 -3.89
N VAL A 91 5.09 -6.24 -3.25
CA VAL A 91 6.24 -5.38 -2.96
C VAL A 91 6.31 -5.09 -1.44
N PRO A 92 6.67 -6.09 -0.60
CA PRO A 92 6.62 -5.96 0.85
C PRO A 92 7.45 -4.79 1.40
N LYS A 93 8.55 -4.41 0.72
CA LYS A 93 9.38 -3.26 1.09
C LYS A 93 8.57 -1.97 1.29
N LEU A 94 7.46 -1.80 0.57
CA LEU A 94 6.62 -0.60 0.65
C LEU A 94 5.60 -0.61 1.80
N TYR A 95 5.29 -1.77 2.40
CA TYR A 95 4.14 -1.87 3.30
C TYR A 95 4.32 -2.79 4.53
N ALA A 96 5.27 -3.73 4.51
CA ALA A 96 5.34 -4.79 5.51
C ALA A 96 5.55 -4.27 6.94
N HIS A 97 6.40 -3.25 7.11
CA HIS A 97 6.70 -2.61 8.39
C HIS A 97 5.52 -1.79 8.96
N LEU A 98 4.51 -1.49 8.15
CA LEU A 98 3.33 -0.76 8.58
C LEU A 98 2.28 -1.70 9.19
N ASN A 99 2.34 -2.98 8.84
CA ASN A 99 1.33 -3.98 9.19
C ASN A 99 1.69 -4.74 10.47
N PRO A 100 0.69 -5.25 11.21
CA PRO A 100 -0.75 -5.04 11.04
C PRO A 100 -1.21 -3.70 11.65
N MET A 101 -2.40 -3.24 11.27
CA MET A 101 -2.99 -2.02 11.82
C MET A 101 -4.53 -2.10 11.89
N PRO A 102 -5.20 -1.25 12.71
CA PRO A 102 -6.67 -1.17 12.73
C PRO A 102 -7.25 -0.75 11.38
N TYR A 103 -8.51 -1.11 11.11
CA TYR A 103 -9.20 -0.79 9.84
C TYR A 103 -9.12 0.70 9.47
N ALA A 104 -9.45 1.59 10.40
CA ALA A 104 -9.43 3.03 10.16
C ALA A 104 -8.04 3.51 9.73
N LYS A 105 -6.98 2.98 10.36
CA LYS A 105 -5.59 3.30 10.00
C LYS A 105 -5.23 2.70 8.64
N ALA A 106 -5.66 1.47 8.34
CA ALA A 106 -5.43 0.84 7.04
C ALA A 106 -6.03 1.65 5.88
N LYS A 107 -7.24 2.18 6.07
CA LYS A 107 -7.91 3.03 5.10
C LYS A 107 -7.13 4.33 4.85
N GLU A 108 -6.70 5.01 5.90
CA GLU A 108 -5.86 6.21 5.77
C GLU A 108 -4.51 5.92 5.10
N MET A 109 -3.86 4.81 5.48
CA MET A 109 -2.56 4.42 4.94
C MET A 109 -2.64 3.98 3.47
N GLU A 110 -3.74 3.38 3.02
CA GLU A 110 -3.95 3.01 1.62
C GLU A 110 -3.91 4.25 0.71
N VAL A 111 -4.68 5.29 1.07
CA VAL A 111 -4.72 6.56 0.34
C VAL A 111 -3.34 7.22 0.36
N PHE A 112 -2.72 7.26 1.53
CA PHE A 112 -1.43 7.93 1.69
C PHE A 112 -0.30 7.27 0.89
N LEU A 113 -0.21 5.94 0.91
CA LEU A 113 0.76 5.19 0.10
C LEU A 113 0.53 5.41 -1.39
N ALA A 114 -0.73 5.40 -1.83
CA ALA A 114 -1.07 5.63 -3.23
C ALA A 114 -0.65 7.03 -3.69
N ASP A 115 -0.95 8.06 -2.90
CA ASP A 115 -0.56 9.43 -3.21
C ASP A 115 0.96 9.64 -3.19
N SER A 116 1.66 9.02 -2.26
CA SER A 116 3.12 9.10 -2.24
C SER A 116 3.75 8.46 -3.48
N LEU A 117 3.23 7.34 -3.96
CA LEU A 117 3.70 6.71 -5.19
C LEU A 117 3.37 7.56 -6.43
N ARG A 118 2.19 8.19 -6.46
CA ARG A 118 1.81 9.15 -7.53
C ARG A 118 2.75 10.36 -7.57
N LYS A 119 3.07 10.94 -6.40
CA LYS A 119 4.01 12.07 -6.29
C LYS A 119 5.41 11.74 -6.78
N ARG A 120 5.82 10.46 -6.65
CA ARG A 120 7.09 9.95 -7.19
C ARG A 120 7.04 9.64 -8.68
N GLY A 121 5.93 9.91 -9.37
CA GLY A 121 5.77 9.75 -10.82
C GLY A 121 5.34 8.35 -11.27
N TYR A 122 4.98 7.45 -10.36
CA TYR A 122 4.51 6.12 -10.73
C TYR A 122 3.04 6.12 -11.16
N VAL A 123 2.68 5.19 -12.05
CA VAL A 123 1.28 4.89 -12.35
C VAL A 123 0.70 4.07 -11.20
N VAL A 124 -0.31 4.59 -10.52
CA VAL A 124 -0.91 3.95 -9.34
C VAL A 124 -2.39 3.66 -9.56
N TYR A 125 -2.82 2.46 -9.19
CA TYR A 125 -4.19 2.00 -9.14
C TYR A 125 -4.56 1.68 -7.67
N GLY A 126 -5.83 1.87 -7.28
CA GLY A 126 -6.23 1.69 -5.87
C GLY A 126 -6.00 2.95 -5.02
N GLY A 127 -6.17 2.83 -3.69
CA GLY A 127 -6.04 3.95 -2.75
C GLY A 127 -7.13 5.00 -2.89
N HIS A 128 -8.39 4.59 -2.70
CA HIS A 128 -9.59 5.44 -2.76
C HIS A 128 -10.36 5.35 -1.44
#